data_AF-A0A8S8Z3E0-F1
#
_entry.id   AF-A0A8S8Z3E0-F1
#
_cell.length_a   1.000
_cell.length_b   1.000
_cell.length_c   1.000
_cell.angle_alpha   90.00
_cell.angle_beta   90.00
_cell.angle_gamma   90.00
#
_symmetry.space_group_name_H-M   'P 1'
#
loop_
_entity.id
_entity.type
_entity.pdbx_description
1 polymer ?
#
loop_
_entity_poly.entity_id
_entity_poly.type
_entity_poly.pdbx_seq_one_letter_code
_entity_poly.pdbx_strand_id
1 'polypeptide(L)'
;MAKKCIGVRVDTGRPCKRPASGDTDFCFACKPQEGDARIVNLQHDVYHCPDDGEKLWYVPRKGYHRCDTCSGVLLNAKEIDPVMLENILELSEVAEEELVVECPTCSTDSDLSDGESPLSNFAVEWNFYVAKSGYHGVTYRGVSNVGHCKVCGSTWFSPGPRRA
;
A
#
# COMPACT_ATOMS: atom_id res chain seq x y z
N MET A 1 -18.94 -7.13 -28.81
CA MET A 1 -17.97 -7.71 -27.84
C MET A 1 -18.57 -7.59 -26.45
N ALA A 2 -18.42 -8.58 -25.58
CA ALA A 2 -18.91 -8.48 -24.20
C ALA A 2 -18.06 -7.46 -23.41
N LYS A 3 -18.70 -6.55 -22.68
CA LYS A 3 -18.01 -5.56 -21.83
C LYS A 3 -17.19 -6.29 -20.76
N LYS A 4 -15.98 -5.82 -20.47
CA LYS A 4 -15.15 -6.37 -19.39
C LYS A 4 -15.62 -5.83 -18.04
N CYS A 5 -15.58 -6.68 -17.01
CA CYS A 5 -15.88 -6.26 -15.65
C CYS A 5 -14.84 -5.24 -15.16
N ILE A 6 -15.28 -4.10 -14.65
CA ILE A 6 -14.37 -3.06 -14.10
C ILE A 6 -13.92 -3.34 -12.66
N GLY A 7 -14.62 -4.24 -11.96
CA GLY A 7 -14.28 -4.61 -10.59
C GLY A 7 -12.92 -5.28 -10.42
N VAL A 8 -12.46 -5.35 -9.17
CA VAL A 8 -11.18 -5.96 -8.80
C VAL A 8 -11.40 -7.15 -7.87
N ARG A 9 -10.39 -8.01 -7.77
CA ARG A 9 -10.39 -9.09 -6.80
C ARG A 9 -10.14 -8.53 -5.40
N VAL A 10 -11.07 -8.74 -4.47
CA VAL A 10 -10.99 -8.16 -3.11
C VAL A 10 -9.77 -8.62 -2.30
N ASP A 11 -9.20 -9.78 -2.63
CA ASP A 11 -8.06 -10.40 -1.95
C ASP A 11 -6.70 -9.92 -2.44
N THR A 12 -6.61 -9.49 -3.70
CA THR A 12 -5.35 -9.20 -4.40
C THR A 12 -5.29 -7.84 -5.05
N GLY A 13 -6.44 -7.16 -5.20
CA GLY A 13 -6.52 -5.89 -5.95
C GLY A 13 -6.46 -6.03 -7.46
N ARG A 14 -6.16 -7.23 -7.99
CA ARG A 14 -5.98 -7.43 -9.42
C ARG A 14 -7.30 -7.24 -10.19
N PRO A 15 -7.25 -6.73 -11.43
CA PRO A 15 -8.44 -6.55 -12.26
C PRO A 15 -9.21 -7.87 -12.44
N CYS A 16 -10.53 -7.79 -12.39
CA CYS A 16 -11.38 -8.94 -12.68
C CYS A 16 -11.28 -9.30 -14.16
N LYS A 17 -11.00 -10.57 -14.47
CA LYS A 17 -10.90 -11.07 -15.85
C LYS A 17 -12.23 -11.54 -16.44
N ARG A 18 -13.33 -11.44 -15.69
CA ARG A 18 -14.66 -11.91 -16.11
C ARG A 18 -15.35 -10.88 -17.00
N PRO A 19 -16.25 -11.32 -17.90
CA PRO A 19 -17.16 -10.40 -18.59
C PRO A 19 -18.12 -9.76 -17.58
N ALA A 20 -18.53 -8.53 -17.86
CA ALA A 20 -19.60 -7.86 -17.14
C ALA A 20 -20.96 -8.52 -17.44
N SER A 21 -21.92 -8.39 -16.54
CA SER A 21 -23.24 -9.04 -16.67
C SER A 21 -24.31 -8.08 -17.17
N GLY A 22 -24.91 -8.37 -18.33
CA GLY A 22 -26.00 -7.57 -18.87
C GLY A 22 -25.58 -6.12 -19.11
N ASP A 23 -26.36 -5.18 -18.55
CA ASP A 23 -26.15 -3.74 -18.70
C ASP A 23 -25.26 -3.13 -17.59
N THR A 24 -24.73 -3.94 -16.67
CA THR A 24 -23.86 -3.45 -15.59
C THR A 24 -22.39 -3.51 -15.99
N ASP A 25 -21.56 -2.67 -15.35
CA ASP A 25 -20.11 -2.65 -15.57
C ASP A 25 -19.36 -3.71 -14.75
N PHE A 26 -20.08 -4.35 -13.84
CA PHE A 26 -19.58 -5.40 -12.97
C PHE A 26 -20.07 -6.78 -13.43
N CYS A 27 -19.29 -7.82 -13.15
CA CYS A 27 -19.78 -9.19 -13.18
C CYS A 27 -20.54 -9.49 -11.87
N PHE A 28 -21.34 -10.57 -11.85
CA PHE A 28 -22.11 -10.98 -10.67
C PHE A 28 -21.29 -11.03 -9.36
N ALA A 29 -20.02 -11.47 -9.44
CA ALA A 29 -19.15 -11.58 -8.27
C ALA A 29 -18.57 -10.22 -7.81
N CYS A 30 -18.45 -9.25 -8.71
CA CYS A 30 -17.96 -7.90 -8.37
C CYS A 30 -19.11 -6.91 -8.18
N LYS A 31 -20.37 -7.34 -8.34
CA LYS A 31 -21.55 -6.49 -8.14
C LYS A 31 -21.58 -5.76 -6.79
N PRO A 32 -21.11 -6.34 -5.67
CA PRO A 32 -21.03 -5.59 -4.40
C PRO A 32 -20.09 -4.37 -4.42
N GLN A 33 -19.22 -4.24 -5.42
CA GLN A 33 -18.33 -3.07 -5.61
C GLN A 33 -19.00 -1.96 -6.42
N GLU A 34 -20.20 -2.21 -6.94
CA GLU A 34 -20.97 -1.21 -7.66
C GLU A 34 -21.33 -0.05 -6.72
N GLY A 35 -20.90 1.17 -7.07
CA GLY A 35 -21.03 2.37 -6.23
C GLY A 35 -19.82 2.69 -5.34
N ASP A 36 -18.82 1.81 -5.28
CA ASP A 36 -17.54 2.14 -4.63
C ASP A 36 -16.71 3.03 -5.55
N ALA A 37 -16.72 4.34 -5.28
CA ALA A 37 -16.00 5.34 -6.05
C ALA A 37 -14.50 5.06 -6.14
N ARG A 38 -13.90 4.42 -5.12
CA ARG A 38 -12.47 4.06 -5.17
C ARG A 38 -12.23 3.04 -6.28
N ILE A 39 -13.04 1.98 -6.33
CA ILE A 39 -12.91 0.92 -7.34
C ILE A 39 -13.09 1.45 -8.75
N VAL A 40 -14.03 2.38 -8.94
CA VAL A 40 -14.25 3.05 -10.23
C VAL A 40 -13.06 3.90 -10.64
N ASN A 41 -12.42 4.58 -9.68
CA ASN A 41 -11.30 5.50 -9.94
C ASN A 41 -9.90 4.86 -9.89
N LEU A 42 -9.77 3.57 -9.56
CA LEU A 42 -8.47 2.86 -9.50
C LEU A 42 -7.63 2.90 -10.79
N GLN A 43 -8.25 3.21 -11.93
CA GLN A 43 -7.52 3.37 -13.20
C GLN A 43 -6.86 4.75 -13.33
N HIS A 44 -7.36 5.74 -12.60
CA HIS A 44 -6.86 7.12 -12.55
C HIS A 44 -5.92 7.32 -11.36
N ASP A 45 -6.19 6.66 -10.23
CA ASP A 45 -5.39 6.75 -8.99
C ASP A 45 -4.25 5.71 -9.00
N VAL A 46 -3.29 5.87 -9.92
CA VAL A 46 -2.16 4.93 -10.06
C VAL A 46 -0.97 5.38 -9.21
N TYR A 47 -0.72 4.67 -8.11
CA TYR A 47 0.47 4.87 -7.29
C TYR A 47 1.62 3.97 -7.72
N HIS A 48 2.83 4.47 -7.61
CA HIS A 48 4.06 3.75 -7.90
C HIS A 48 4.81 3.39 -6.61
N CYS A 49 5.44 2.22 -6.62
CA CYS A 49 6.25 1.76 -5.52
C CYS A 49 7.49 2.66 -5.41
N PRO A 50 7.77 3.22 -4.23
CA PRO A 50 8.95 4.05 -4.07
C PRO A 50 10.29 3.30 -4.21
N ASP A 51 10.29 1.98 -3.97
CA ASP A 51 11.52 1.18 -3.97
C ASP A 51 11.90 0.66 -5.37
N ASP A 52 10.91 0.31 -6.21
CA ASP A 52 11.12 -0.35 -7.50
C ASP A 52 10.36 0.29 -8.68
N GLY A 53 9.55 1.33 -8.43
CA GLY A 53 8.78 2.05 -9.44
C GLY A 53 7.56 1.30 -9.98
N GLU A 54 7.34 0.04 -9.57
CA GLU A 54 6.22 -0.77 -10.07
C GLU A 54 4.87 -0.25 -9.58
N LYS A 55 3.81 -0.53 -10.35
CA LYS A 55 2.46 -0.14 -9.96
C LYS A 55 2.04 -0.82 -8.65
N LEU A 56 1.54 -0.02 -7.70
CA LEU A 56 0.92 -0.53 -6.49
C LEU A 56 -0.52 -0.99 -6.75
N TRP A 57 -0.89 -2.12 -6.15
CA TRP A 57 -2.23 -2.69 -6.24
C TRP A 57 -3.04 -2.40 -4.98
N TYR A 58 -4.16 -1.71 -5.12
CA TYR A 58 -5.10 -1.51 -4.02
C TYR A 58 -5.80 -2.83 -3.66
N VAL A 59 -5.69 -3.27 -2.41
CA VAL A 59 -6.35 -4.48 -1.90
C VAL A 59 -7.60 -4.08 -1.08
N PRO A 60 -8.82 -4.15 -1.66
CA PRO A 60 -10.02 -3.59 -1.03
C PRO A 60 -10.33 -4.20 0.34
N ARG A 61 -10.15 -5.52 0.49
CA ARG A 61 -10.42 -6.21 1.76
C ARG A 61 -9.51 -5.73 2.90
N LYS A 62 -8.35 -5.17 2.57
CA LYS A 62 -7.35 -4.76 3.53
C LYS A 62 -7.22 -3.26 3.68
N GLY A 63 -7.72 -2.48 2.71
CA GLY A 63 -7.59 -1.03 2.72
C GLY A 63 -6.12 -0.63 2.74
N TYR A 64 -5.35 -1.09 1.76
CA TYR A 64 -3.99 -0.60 1.52
C TYR A 64 -3.59 -0.86 0.08
N HIS A 65 -2.52 -0.21 -0.39
CA HIS A 65 -1.87 -0.60 -1.63
C HIS A 65 -0.66 -1.46 -1.36
N ARG A 66 -0.36 -2.40 -2.25
CA ARG A 66 0.75 -3.34 -2.12
C ARG A 66 1.59 -3.38 -3.38
N CYS A 67 2.90 -3.43 -3.23
CA CYS A 67 3.81 -3.82 -4.29
C CYS A 67 3.91 -5.36 -4.35
N ASP A 68 3.75 -5.96 -5.53
CA ASP A 68 3.92 -7.41 -5.70
C ASP A 68 5.41 -7.83 -5.66
N THR A 69 6.31 -6.93 -6.09
CA THR A 69 7.75 -7.18 -6.21
C THR A 69 8.45 -7.07 -4.86
N CYS A 70 8.50 -5.88 -4.26
CA CYS A 70 9.13 -5.72 -2.95
C CYS A 70 8.27 -6.23 -1.79
N SER A 71 6.95 -6.42 -1.98
CA SER A 71 5.98 -6.73 -0.90
C SER A 71 5.74 -5.59 0.10
N GLY A 72 6.17 -4.37 -0.24
CA GLY A 72 5.86 -3.15 0.52
C GLY A 72 4.38 -2.77 0.46
N VAL A 73 3.97 -2.01 1.48
CA VAL A 73 2.57 -1.64 1.71
C VAL A 73 2.45 -0.13 1.92
N LEU A 74 1.54 0.50 1.19
CA LEU A 74 1.16 1.90 1.36
C LEU A 74 -0.20 2.00 2.04
N LEU A 75 -0.21 2.58 3.23
CA LEU A 75 -1.42 2.92 3.98
C LEU A 75 -1.73 4.41 3.80
N ASN A 76 -3.00 4.75 3.60
CA ASN A 76 -3.41 6.15 3.68
C ASN A 76 -3.55 6.59 5.15
N ALA A 77 -3.65 7.90 5.38
CA ALA A 77 -3.77 8.49 6.71
C ALA A 77 -4.94 7.95 7.54
N LYS A 78 -6.00 7.43 6.90
CA LYS A 78 -7.19 6.90 7.57
C LYS A 78 -7.07 5.43 7.93
N GLU A 79 -6.15 4.71 7.29
CA GLU A 79 -5.99 3.26 7.41
C GLU A 79 -4.90 2.86 8.42
N ILE A 80 -3.98 3.76 8.74
CA ILE A 80 -2.96 3.53 9.78
C ILE A 80 -3.55 3.71 11.19
N ASP A 81 -3.20 2.80 12.09
CA ASP A 81 -3.55 2.92 13.50
C ASP A 81 -2.81 4.13 14.13
N PRO A 82 -3.51 5.03 14.85
CA PRO A 82 -2.90 6.26 15.36
C PRO A 82 -1.82 5.99 16.41
N VAL A 83 -1.99 4.96 17.26
CA VAL A 83 -0.99 4.62 18.28
C VAL A 83 0.26 4.05 17.62
N MET A 84 0.09 3.21 16.59
CA MET A 84 1.21 2.73 15.79
C MET A 84 1.96 3.88 15.12
N LEU A 85 1.25 4.86 14.54
CA LEU A 85 1.86 6.03 13.93
C LEU A 85 2.64 6.88 14.94
N GLU A 86 2.05 7.17 16.11
CA GLU A 86 2.71 7.92 17.18
C GLU A 86 4.03 7.23 17.60
N ASN A 87 4.01 5.92 17.84
CA ASN A 87 5.21 5.17 18.18
C ASN A 87 6.30 5.23 17.10
N ILE A 88 5.92 5.26 15.82
CA ILE A 88 6.87 5.39 14.70
C ILE A 88 7.49 6.79 14.69
N LEU A 89 6.68 7.82 14.88
CA LEU A 89 7.13 9.22 14.85
C LEU A 89 8.01 9.59 16.06
N GLU A 90 7.91 8.84 17.17
CA GLU A 90 8.83 8.95 18.31
C GLU A 90 10.23 8.37 18.04
N LEU A 91 10.38 7.55 17.00
CA LEU A 91 11.69 7.01 16.61
C LEU A 91 12.56 8.10 15.99
N SER A 92 13.87 7.92 16.09
CA SER A 92 14.82 8.77 15.37
C SER A 92 14.69 8.52 13.88
N GLU A 93 14.46 9.61 13.12
CA GLU A 93 14.50 9.60 11.67
C GLU A 93 15.89 9.14 11.20
N VAL A 94 15.91 8.20 10.27
CA VAL A 94 17.16 7.67 9.70
C VAL A 94 17.58 8.62 8.58
N ALA A 95 18.70 9.33 8.80
CA ALA A 95 19.33 10.15 7.78
C ALA A 95 20.12 9.26 6.80
N GLU A 96 19.43 8.63 5.84
CA GLU A 96 20.10 8.07 4.66
C GLU A 96 20.12 9.17 3.58
N GLU A 97 21.27 9.82 3.41
CA GLU A 97 21.47 10.99 2.54
C GLU A 97 21.34 10.66 1.02
N GLU A 98 21.20 9.39 0.64
CA GLU A 98 21.33 8.96 -0.76
C GLU A 98 20.03 8.48 -1.43
N LEU A 99 18.90 8.40 -0.71
CA LEU A 99 17.60 8.03 -1.29
C LEU A 99 16.48 8.85 -0.67
N VAL A 100 16.35 10.10 -1.13
CA VAL A 100 15.12 10.87 -0.88
C VAL A 100 14.00 10.22 -1.68
N VAL A 101 13.13 9.51 -0.97
CA VAL A 101 12.01 8.78 -1.55
C VAL A 101 10.78 9.68 -1.54
N GLU A 102 10.21 9.98 -2.71
CA GLU A 102 8.99 10.78 -2.82
C GLU A 102 7.75 10.03 -2.35
N CYS A 103 6.77 10.78 -1.84
CA CYS A 103 5.48 10.22 -1.47
C CYS A 103 4.67 9.81 -2.71
N PRO A 104 4.30 8.52 -2.87
CA PRO A 104 3.53 8.04 -4.02
C PRO A 104 2.17 8.71 -4.19
N THR A 105 1.58 9.17 -3.07
CA THR A 105 0.24 9.79 -3.06
C THR A 105 0.30 11.24 -3.52
N CYS A 106 1.38 11.96 -3.22
CA CYS A 106 1.54 13.36 -3.58
C CYS A 106 2.07 13.52 -5.01
N SER A 107 2.86 12.56 -5.49
CA SER A 107 3.48 12.60 -6.83
C SER A 107 2.47 12.52 -7.99
N THR A 108 1.23 12.07 -7.75
CA THR A 108 0.19 11.95 -8.79
C THR A 108 -0.62 13.22 -9.03
N ASP A 109 -0.56 14.21 -8.13
CA ASP A 109 -1.29 15.49 -8.23
C ASP A 109 -0.42 16.62 -8.80
N SER A 110 0.55 16.28 -9.67
CA SER A 110 1.63 17.16 -10.17
C SER A 110 1.21 18.36 -11.02
N ASP A 111 -0.09 18.71 -11.09
CA ASP A 111 -0.54 20.00 -11.61
C ASP A 111 -0.52 21.11 -10.54
N LEU A 112 -0.27 20.79 -9.26
CA LEU A 112 -0.22 21.77 -8.17
C LEU A 112 1.03 21.61 -7.30
N SER A 113 2.02 22.46 -7.61
CA SER A 113 3.25 22.79 -6.87
C SER A 113 4.49 21.94 -7.14
N ASP A 114 5.58 22.63 -7.47
CA ASP A 114 6.98 22.17 -7.53
C ASP A 114 7.52 21.73 -6.13
N GLY A 115 6.66 21.20 -5.28
CA GLY A 115 6.98 20.78 -3.92
C GLY A 115 7.23 19.28 -3.88
N GLU A 116 8.49 18.88 -4.05
CA GLU A 116 8.94 17.53 -3.68
C GLU A 116 8.39 17.22 -2.27
N SER A 117 7.61 16.14 -2.16
CA SER A 117 6.96 15.74 -0.91
C SER A 117 7.64 14.48 -0.38
N PRO A 118 8.88 14.60 0.16
CA PRO A 118 9.65 13.44 0.57
C PRO A 118 9.01 12.73 1.76
N LEU A 119 9.21 11.42 1.82
CA LEU A 119 8.88 10.62 2.99
C LEU A 119 9.95 10.82 4.07
N SER A 120 9.51 11.04 5.31
CA SER A 120 10.39 10.91 6.48
C SER A 120 10.64 9.43 6.76
N ASN A 121 11.90 9.02 6.82
CA ASN A 121 12.30 7.61 6.90
C ASN A 121 12.64 7.18 8.33
N PHE A 122 12.06 6.07 8.78
CA PHE A 122 12.26 5.49 10.10
C PHE A 122 12.64 4.02 9.97
N ALA A 123 13.52 3.52 10.84
CA ALA A 123 13.79 2.09 10.95
C ALA A 123 13.00 1.51 12.13
N VAL A 124 12.06 0.61 11.83
CA VAL A 124 11.24 -0.06 12.84
C VAL A 124 11.73 -1.47 13.03
N GLU A 125 12.31 -1.74 14.20
CA GLU A 125 12.58 -3.11 14.63
C GLU A 125 11.28 -3.78 15.07
N TRP A 126 11.06 -5.01 14.62
CA TRP A 126 9.91 -5.79 15.02
C TRP A 126 10.31 -7.18 15.46
N ASN A 127 9.50 -7.74 16.35
CA ASN A 127 9.61 -9.10 16.83
C ASN A 127 8.19 -9.66 16.99
N PHE A 128 7.88 -10.77 16.32
CA PHE A 128 6.62 -11.46 16.51
C PHE A 128 6.82 -12.97 16.72
N TYR A 129 6.08 -13.51 17.67
CA TYR A 129 6.07 -14.93 17.99
C TYR A 129 4.91 -15.63 17.30
N VAL A 130 5.21 -16.73 16.60
CA VAL A 130 4.20 -17.61 16.00
C VAL A 130 4.27 -18.97 16.66
N ALA A 131 3.20 -19.35 17.36
CA ALA A 131 3.01 -20.72 17.80
C ALA A 131 2.83 -21.63 16.57
N LYS A 132 3.74 -22.57 16.36
CA LYS A 132 3.66 -23.59 15.29
C LYS A 132 2.94 -24.84 15.78
N SER A 133 3.00 -25.11 17.09
CA SER A 133 2.27 -26.16 17.79
C SER A 133 2.06 -25.77 19.27
N GLY A 134 1.39 -26.62 20.05
CA GLY A 134 1.20 -26.39 21.48
C GLY A 134 2.49 -26.36 22.32
N TYR A 135 3.61 -26.87 21.78
CA TYR A 135 4.90 -26.97 22.49
C TYR A 135 6.04 -26.23 21.79
N HIS A 136 5.81 -25.74 20.56
CA HIS A 136 6.84 -25.06 19.78
C HIS A 136 6.29 -23.80 19.13
N GLY A 137 7.08 -22.74 19.18
CA GLY A 137 6.88 -21.55 18.39
C GLY A 137 8.19 -20.99 17.88
N VAL A 138 8.06 -20.08 16.92
CA VAL A 138 9.16 -19.41 16.26
C VAL A 138 9.00 -17.92 16.48
N THR A 139 10.07 -17.30 16.98
CA THR A 139 10.17 -15.85 17.09
C THR A 139 10.83 -15.33 15.83
N TYR A 140 10.11 -14.51 15.08
CA TYR A 140 10.64 -13.79 13.93
C TYR A 140 11.06 -12.40 14.37
N ARG A 141 12.19 -11.93 13.88
CA ARG A 141 12.69 -10.58 14.11
C ARG A 141 13.14 -9.98 12.79
N GLY A 142 13.02 -8.67 12.67
CA GLY A 142 13.47 -7.95 11.49
C GLY A 142 13.43 -6.46 11.72
N VAL A 143 13.87 -5.74 10.68
CA VAL A 143 13.80 -4.29 10.61
C VAL A 143 13.07 -3.94 9.32
N SER A 144 12.14 -3.01 9.40
CA SER A 144 11.43 -2.48 8.24
C SER A 144 11.71 -0.99 8.12
N ASN A 145 11.92 -0.52 6.90
CA ASN A 145 12.01 0.90 6.61
C ASN A 145 10.60 1.45 6.44
N VAL A 146 10.29 2.51 7.17
CA VAL A 146 8.97 3.14 7.18
C VAL A 146 9.11 4.58 6.73
N GLY A 147 8.43 4.92 5.64
CA GLY A 147 8.37 6.29 5.13
C GLY A 147 7.04 6.93 5.49
N HIS A 148 7.02 8.09 6.13
CA HIS A 148 5.80 8.83 6.44
C HIS A 148 5.75 10.19 5.73
N CYS A 149 4.66 10.45 5.01
CA CYS A 149 4.44 11.74 4.36
C CYS A 149 3.74 12.72 5.30
N LYS A 150 4.41 13.82 5.66
CA LYS A 150 3.83 14.87 6.52
C LYS A 150 2.75 15.70 5.82
N VAL A 151 2.64 15.64 4.49
CA VAL A 151 1.67 16.40 3.69
C VAL A 151 0.31 15.69 3.65
N CYS A 152 0.28 14.46 3.13
CA CYS A 152 -0.99 13.71 2.98
C CYS A 152 -1.22 12.66 4.08
N GLY A 153 -0.25 12.43 4.97
CA GLY A 153 -0.33 11.45 6.06
C GLY A 153 -0.21 9.99 5.61
N SER A 154 0.07 9.72 4.33
CA SER A 154 0.29 8.34 3.86
C SER A 154 1.59 7.76 4.43
N THR A 155 1.59 6.47 4.73
CA THR A 155 2.74 5.77 5.30
C THR A 155 3.10 4.54 4.46
N TRP A 156 4.35 4.49 4.01
CA TRP A 156 4.96 3.39 3.28
C TRP A 156 5.71 2.46 4.24
N PHE A 157 5.42 1.17 4.17
CA PHE A 157 6.13 0.13 4.89
C PHE A 157 6.89 -0.72 3.88
N SER A 158 8.21 -0.52 3.79
CA SER A 158 9.08 -1.39 3.02
C SER A 158 9.51 -2.56 3.90
N PRO A 159 9.31 -3.83 3.48
CA PRO A 159 10.04 -4.91 4.07
C PRO A 159 11.50 -4.63 3.77
N GLY A 160 12.29 -4.32 4.79
CA GLY A 160 13.69 -3.93 4.62
C GLY A 160 14.43 -4.91 3.71
N PRO A 161 15.57 -4.50 3.12
CA PRO A 161 16.29 -5.32 2.15
C PRO A 161 16.41 -6.74 2.68
N ARG A 162 15.93 -7.73 1.89
CA ARG A 162 16.13 -9.14 2.23
C ARG A 162 17.64 -9.30 2.36
N ARG A 163 18.15 -9.46 3.59
CA ARG A 163 19.55 -9.85 3.79
C ARG A 163 19.73 -11.13 2.98
N ALA A 164 20.60 -11.05 1.98
CA ALA A 164 20.97 -12.15 1.10
C ALA A 164 21.52 -13.34 1.91
#